data_AF-A0A9X2GY39-F1
#
_entry.id   AF-A0A9X2GY39-F1
#
_cell.length_a   1.000
_cell.length_b   1.000
_cell.length_c   1.000
_cell.angle_alpha   90.00
_cell.angle_beta   90.00
_cell.angle_gamma   90.00
#
_symmetry.space_group_name_H-M   'P 1'
#
loop_
_entity.id
_entity.type
_entity.pdbx_description
1 polymer ?
#
loop_
_entity_poly.entity_id
_entity_poly.type
_entity_poly.pdbx_seq_one_letter_code
_entity_poly.pdbx_strand_id
1 'polypeptide(L)'
;MNRRNWTRKALVLASVLVCGTLLSGCSGWTDADAATPPGAAVDTNAGTQPSGDAVPMMPEADEAHLCGQVSALEGIRYRSDWEHAQGLIDNAAYASRVAAVEDGWKYMVLGSTDVSPAIKDAQQAVASGGIGYENTDFQRAVGDVAGACDAAGSLVSVSALPGQGG
;
A
#
# COMPACT_ATOMS: atom_id res chain seq x y z
N MET A 1 29.14 29.49 -45.87
CA MET A 1 30.46 29.23 -45.26
C MET A 1 30.58 30.10 -44.02
N ASN A 2 30.52 29.52 -42.81
CA ASN A 2 31.08 30.17 -41.63
C ASN A 2 31.80 29.10 -40.79
N ARG A 3 33.12 29.24 -40.76
CA ARG A 3 34.08 28.35 -40.09
C ARG A 3 34.06 28.73 -38.60
N ARG A 4 33.83 27.75 -37.71
CA ARG A 4 34.87 27.03 -36.96
C ARG A 4 35.43 27.91 -35.84
N ASN A 5 35.52 27.33 -34.63
CA ASN A 5 36.37 27.70 -33.47
C ASN A 5 35.54 28.03 -32.20
N TRP A 6 35.68 27.42 -31.03
CA TRP A 6 36.75 26.60 -30.46
C TRP A 6 36.23 25.72 -29.31
N THR A 7 36.72 24.49 -29.31
CA THR A 7 36.91 23.56 -28.19
C THR A 7 37.58 24.17 -26.96
N ARG A 8 37.26 23.66 -25.76
CA ARG A 8 38.16 23.17 -24.65
C ARG A 8 37.40 23.26 -23.30
N LYS A 9 36.94 22.14 -22.72
CA LYS A 9 37.66 21.23 -21.80
C LYS A 9 38.00 21.84 -20.43
N ALA A 10 37.32 21.37 -19.37
CA ALA A 10 37.74 21.26 -17.96
C ALA A 10 36.50 20.78 -17.16
N LEU A 11 36.49 19.89 -16.17
CA LEU A 11 37.44 19.05 -15.42
C LEU A 11 36.48 18.23 -14.50
N VAL A 12 36.31 16.91 -14.62
CA VAL A 12 37.03 15.83 -13.92
C VAL A 12 37.20 16.04 -12.39
N LEU A 13 36.70 15.04 -11.62
CA LEU A 13 37.13 14.51 -10.31
C LEU A 13 36.29 14.76 -9.02
N ALA A 14 35.96 13.61 -8.40
CA ALA A 14 35.85 13.29 -6.97
C ALA A 14 34.66 13.90 -6.20
N SER A 15 33.86 13.12 -5.44
CA SER A 15 34.33 12.37 -4.27
C SER A 15 33.59 11.04 -4.02
N VAL A 16 34.38 10.05 -3.62
CA VAL A 16 34.03 8.73 -3.06
C VAL A 16 34.25 8.78 -1.54
N LEU A 17 33.67 7.83 -0.79
CA LEU A 17 33.92 7.44 0.62
C LEU A 17 33.11 8.27 1.66
N VAL A 18 32.35 7.71 2.62
CA VAL A 18 32.65 6.73 3.69
C VAL A 18 31.29 6.18 4.23
N CYS A 19 30.98 4.89 4.23
CA CYS A 19 31.26 3.83 5.23
C CYS A 19 30.57 3.97 6.61
N GLY A 20 29.84 2.93 7.04
CA GLY A 20 29.57 2.61 8.47
C GLY A 20 28.08 2.55 8.86
N THR A 21 27.36 1.45 8.61
CA THR A 21 27.09 0.34 9.56
C THR A 21 26.70 0.75 10.98
N LEU A 22 25.40 0.66 11.31
CA LEU A 22 24.91 0.19 12.62
C LEU A 22 23.54 -0.51 12.43
N LEU A 23 23.59 -1.81 12.18
CA LEU A 23 22.50 -2.73 12.51
C LEU A 23 22.44 -2.82 14.04
N SER A 24 21.59 -2.02 14.69
CA SER A 24 21.29 -2.19 16.12
C SER A 24 20.27 -3.32 16.28
N GLY A 25 20.71 -4.38 16.98
CA GLY A 25 20.04 -5.67 17.06
C GLY A 25 18.67 -5.69 17.72
N CYS A 26 17.78 -6.49 17.13
CA CYS A 26 16.71 -7.18 17.83
C CYS A 26 17.32 -8.38 18.57
N SER A 27 17.55 -8.25 19.86
CA SER A 27 17.80 -9.41 20.73
C SER A 27 17.39 -9.07 22.15
N GLY A 28 16.28 -9.66 22.57
CA GLY A 28 15.72 -9.51 23.92
C GLY A 28 14.54 -10.46 24.14
N TRP A 29 14.72 -11.74 23.78
CA TRP A 29 13.93 -12.82 24.34
C TRP A 29 14.50 -13.10 25.74
N THR A 30 13.72 -12.85 26.79
CA THR A 30 14.00 -13.35 28.13
C THR A 30 12.89 -14.30 28.54
N ASP A 31 13.15 -15.59 28.38
CA ASP A 31 12.57 -16.64 29.20
C ASP A 31 13.24 -16.53 30.57
N ALA A 32 12.42 -16.52 31.63
CA ALA A 32 12.89 -16.73 32.98
C ALA A 32 12.13 -17.92 33.57
N ASP A 33 12.93 -18.88 33.98
CA ASP A 33 12.66 -20.24 34.43
C ASP A 33 11.60 -20.43 35.52
N ALA A 34 10.84 -21.51 35.31
CA ALA A 34 10.56 -22.62 36.23
C ALA A 34 10.42 -22.38 37.74
N ALA A 35 9.22 -22.65 38.26
CA ALA A 35 9.04 -23.39 39.52
C ALA A 35 7.69 -24.14 39.53
N THR A 36 7.72 -25.45 39.80
CA THR A 36 6.59 -26.32 40.17
C THR A 36 7.13 -27.31 41.22
N PRO A 37 6.36 -28.04 42.06
CA PRO A 37 4.92 -28.04 42.38
C PRO A 37 4.65 -28.05 43.94
N PRO A 38 3.41 -28.18 44.48
CA PRO A 38 2.77 -29.51 44.59
C PRO A 38 1.22 -29.53 44.52
N GLY A 39 0.64 -30.69 44.13
CA GLY A 39 -0.61 -31.20 44.72
C GLY A 39 -1.94 -30.95 43.99
N ALA A 40 -2.31 -31.92 43.15
CA ALA A 40 -3.66 -32.40 42.82
C ALA A 40 -4.88 -31.46 42.92
N ALA A 41 -5.45 -31.14 41.76
CA ALA A 41 -6.90 -31.16 41.56
C ALA A 41 -7.18 -31.89 40.24
N VAL A 42 -7.94 -32.99 40.32
CA VAL A 42 -8.53 -33.66 39.16
C VAL A 42 -9.65 -32.76 38.69
N ASP A 43 -9.60 -32.30 37.43
CA ASP A 43 -10.79 -31.79 36.78
C ASP A 43 -10.95 -32.32 35.36
N THR A 44 -12.17 -32.77 35.15
CA THR A 44 -12.69 -33.56 34.05
C THR A 44 -12.81 -32.67 32.82
N ASN A 45 -11.94 -32.83 31.84
CA ASN A 45 -12.21 -32.40 30.47
C ASN A 45 -11.54 -33.36 29.49
N ALA A 46 -12.26 -34.44 29.17
CA ALA A 46 -12.09 -35.10 27.88
C ALA A 46 -12.62 -34.15 26.79
N GLY A 47 -11.85 -33.10 26.51
CA GLY A 47 -12.06 -32.26 25.35
C GLY A 47 -11.56 -33.04 24.14
N THR A 48 -12.49 -33.48 23.29
CA THR A 48 -12.16 -33.91 21.93
C THR A 48 -11.36 -32.79 21.27
N GLN A 49 -10.05 -33.00 21.10
CA GLN A 49 -9.20 -32.11 20.33
C GLN A 49 -9.76 -32.09 18.90
N PRO A 50 -10.21 -30.94 18.36
CA PRO A 50 -10.59 -30.86 16.96
C PRO A 50 -9.35 -31.24 16.15
N SER A 51 -9.45 -32.37 15.46
CA SER A 51 -8.45 -32.77 14.48
C SER A 51 -8.66 -31.92 13.25
N GLY A 52 -7.61 -31.26 12.78
CA GLY A 52 -7.60 -30.62 11.48
C GLY A 52 -6.83 -29.32 11.52
N ASP A 53 -5.66 -29.33 10.87
CA ASP A 53 -5.03 -28.16 10.31
C ASP A 53 -6.05 -27.40 9.44
N ALA A 54 -6.83 -26.53 10.06
CA ALA A 54 -7.46 -25.44 9.33
C ALA A 54 -6.34 -24.48 8.99
N VAL A 55 -5.73 -24.66 7.81
CA VAL A 55 -5.09 -23.52 7.15
C VAL A 55 -6.15 -22.43 7.17
N PRO A 56 -5.94 -21.27 7.83
CA PRO A 56 -6.91 -20.21 7.79
C PRO A 56 -7.08 -19.83 6.32
N MET A 57 -8.20 -20.25 5.72
CA MET A 57 -8.64 -19.71 4.45
C MET A 57 -8.73 -18.21 4.71
N MET A 58 -7.86 -17.44 4.06
CA MET A 58 -8.04 -16.00 4.07
C MET A 58 -9.48 -15.74 3.61
N PRO A 59 -10.29 -15.03 4.40
CA PRO A 59 -11.64 -14.69 3.97
C PRO A 59 -11.52 -13.97 2.62
N GLU A 60 -12.36 -14.35 1.66
CA GLU A 60 -12.48 -13.58 0.43
C GLU A 60 -12.75 -12.12 0.79
N ALA A 61 -12.15 -11.20 0.05
CA ALA A 61 -12.34 -9.78 0.27
C ALA A 61 -13.82 -9.40 0.04
N ASP A 62 -14.55 -9.11 1.12
CA ASP A 62 -15.92 -8.61 1.04
C ASP A 62 -15.96 -7.16 0.53
N GLU A 63 -17.17 -6.66 0.24
CA GLU A 63 -17.38 -5.32 -0.30
C GLU A 63 -16.77 -4.25 0.61
N ALA A 64 -16.97 -4.36 1.92
CA ALA A 64 -16.45 -3.41 2.89
C ALA A 64 -14.92 -3.35 2.86
N HIS A 65 -14.27 -4.52 2.78
CA HIS A 65 -12.82 -4.64 2.69
C HIS A 65 -12.28 -4.04 1.39
N LEU A 66 -12.91 -4.33 0.25
CA LEU A 66 -12.50 -3.79 -1.05
C LEU A 66 -12.65 -2.27 -1.11
N CYS A 67 -13.80 -1.76 -0.71
CA CYS A 67 -14.08 -0.32 -0.69
C CYS A 67 -13.19 0.44 0.31
N GLY A 68 -12.85 -0.20 1.44
CA GLY A 68 -11.89 0.33 2.40
C GLY A 68 -10.47 0.42 1.83
N GLN A 69 -10.01 -0.60 1.12
CA GLN A 69 -8.70 -0.57 0.43
C GLN A 69 -8.63 0.53 -0.63
N VAL A 70 -9.68 0.66 -1.45
CA VAL A 70 -9.77 1.72 -2.46
C VAL A 70 -9.71 3.11 -1.80
N SER A 71 -10.48 3.31 -0.72
CA SER A 71 -10.46 4.57 0.05
C SER A 71 -9.06 4.90 0.56
N ALA A 72 -8.35 3.89 1.08
CA ALA A 72 -6.99 4.08 1.59
C ALA A 72 -6.01 4.49 0.48
N LEU A 73 -6.07 3.83 -0.69
CA LEU A 73 -5.21 4.16 -1.82
C LEU A 73 -5.46 5.57 -2.34
N GLU A 74 -6.73 5.94 -2.53
CA GLU A 74 -7.09 7.28 -2.98
C GLU A 74 -6.70 8.33 -1.92
N GLY A 75 -6.93 8.08 -0.64
CA GLY A 75 -6.49 8.97 0.44
C GLY A 75 -4.98 9.20 0.46
N ILE A 76 -4.17 8.14 0.25
CA ILE A 76 -2.71 8.25 0.14
C ILE A 76 -2.32 9.10 -1.08
N ARG A 77 -2.98 8.91 -2.22
CA ARG A 77 -2.75 9.68 -3.44
C ARG A 77 -3.05 11.16 -3.22
N TYR A 78 -4.24 11.50 -2.74
CA TYR A 78 -4.65 12.87 -2.45
C TYR A 78 -3.72 13.58 -1.46
N ARG A 79 -3.32 12.90 -0.37
CA ARG A 79 -2.35 13.46 0.58
C ARG A 79 -1.00 13.71 -0.09
N SER A 80 -0.53 12.79 -0.91
CA SER A 80 0.76 12.93 -1.60
C SER A 80 0.73 14.09 -2.59
N ASP A 81 -0.36 14.27 -3.34
CA ASP A 81 -0.56 15.40 -4.24
C ASP A 81 -0.55 16.72 -3.47
N TRP A 82 -1.28 16.80 -2.35
CA TRP A 82 -1.32 17.99 -1.52
C TRP A 82 0.04 18.32 -0.91
N GLU A 83 0.71 17.34 -0.29
CA GLU A 83 2.03 17.55 0.32
C GLU A 83 3.07 18.00 -0.73
N HIS A 84 3.02 17.44 -1.93
CA HIS A 84 3.89 17.86 -3.03
C HIS A 84 3.57 19.28 -3.50
N ALA A 85 2.29 19.61 -3.68
CA ALA A 85 1.85 20.94 -4.07
C ALA A 85 2.20 22.03 -3.04
N GLN A 86 2.24 21.67 -1.74
CA GLN A 86 2.69 22.56 -0.67
C GLN A 86 4.21 22.60 -0.49
N GLY A 87 4.97 21.82 -1.27
CA GLY A 87 6.42 21.72 -1.16
C GLY A 87 6.91 21.02 0.12
N LEU A 88 6.05 20.24 0.78
CA LEU A 88 6.37 19.48 1.99
C LEU A 88 7.13 18.19 1.69
N ILE A 89 6.99 17.67 0.46
CA ILE A 89 7.77 16.55 -0.07
C ILE A 89 8.39 16.93 -1.41
N ASP A 90 9.57 16.38 -1.69
CA ASP A 90 10.25 16.58 -2.97
C ASP A 90 9.67 15.65 -4.07
N ASN A 91 10.14 15.85 -5.30
CA ASN A 91 9.71 15.06 -6.45
C ASN A 91 10.01 13.57 -6.29
N ALA A 92 11.11 13.20 -5.62
CA ALA A 92 11.50 11.80 -5.47
C ALA A 92 10.59 11.08 -4.47
N ALA A 93 10.27 11.73 -3.35
CA ALA A 93 9.31 11.24 -2.37
C ALA A 93 7.91 11.15 -2.98
N TYR A 94 7.47 12.15 -3.75
CA TYR A 94 6.19 12.12 -4.45
C TYR A 94 6.11 10.94 -5.44
N ALA A 95 7.09 10.80 -6.33
CA ALA A 95 7.13 9.72 -7.32
C ALA A 95 7.14 8.32 -6.66
N SER A 96 7.89 8.17 -5.56
CA SER A 96 7.91 6.92 -4.79
C SER A 96 6.52 6.56 -4.23
N ARG A 97 5.79 7.54 -3.69
CA ARG A 97 4.44 7.32 -3.15
C ARG A 97 3.42 7.02 -4.25
N VAL A 98 3.50 7.71 -5.39
CA VAL A 98 2.66 7.44 -6.57
C VAL A 98 2.89 6.00 -7.06
N ALA A 99 4.16 5.58 -7.18
CA ALA A 99 4.48 4.21 -7.58
C ALA A 99 3.93 3.17 -6.57
N ALA A 100 4.01 3.45 -5.27
CA ALA A 100 3.44 2.56 -4.25
C ALA A 100 1.91 2.46 -4.33
N VAL A 101 1.21 3.57 -4.61
CA VAL A 101 -0.26 3.54 -4.83
C VAL A 101 -0.58 2.76 -6.10
N GLU A 102 0.20 2.94 -7.16
CA GLU A 102 0.04 2.21 -8.42
C GLU A 102 0.20 0.71 -8.23
N ASP A 103 1.21 0.27 -7.47
CA ASP A 103 1.39 -1.13 -7.08
C ASP A 103 0.24 -1.61 -6.20
N GLY A 104 -0.24 -0.78 -5.28
CA GLY A 104 -1.42 -1.05 -4.46
C GLY A 104 -2.65 -1.37 -5.32
N TRP A 105 -2.90 -0.60 -6.37
CA TRP A 105 -3.96 -0.89 -7.33
C TRP A 105 -3.70 -2.21 -8.06
N LYS A 106 -2.52 -2.38 -8.66
CA LYS A 106 -2.15 -3.57 -9.47
C LYS A 106 -2.29 -4.88 -8.71
N TYR A 107 -1.95 -4.90 -7.43
CA TYR A 107 -1.89 -6.12 -6.62
C TYR A 107 -3.01 -6.25 -5.59
N MET A 108 -4.00 -5.33 -5.61
CA MET A 108 -5.18 -5.44 -4.77
C MET A 108 -5.88 -6.80 -5.00
N VAL A 109 -6.10 -7.53 -3.91
CA VAL A 109 -6.82 -8.80 -3.94
C VAL A 109 -8.30 -8.51 -4.15
N LEU A 110 -8.89 -9.19 -5.14
CA LEU A 110 -10.32 -9.12 -5.43
C LEU A 110 -11.06 -10.26 -4.71
N GLY A 111 -12.31 -10.02 -4.34
CA GLY A 111 -13.24 -11.06 -3.86
C GLY A 111 -14.34 -11.34 -4.88
N SER A 112 -15.29 -12.19 -4.51
CA SER A 112 -16.48 -12.50 -5.33
C SER A 112 -17.63 -11.51 -5.06
N THR A 113 -17.38 -10.22 -5.27
CA THR A 113 -18.33 -9.12 -4.95
C THR A 113 -18.79 -8.37 -6.20
N ASP A 114 -19.86 -7.59 -6.05
CA ASP A 114 -20.34 -6.69 -7.11
C ASP A 114 -19.40 -5.50 -7.38
N VAL A 115 -18.46 -5.22 -6.47
CA VAL A 115 -17.45 -4.15 -6.58
C VAL A 115 -16.23 -4.62 -7.39
N SER A 116 -15.89 -5.91 -7.31
CA SER A 116 -14.70 -6.48 -7.94
C SER A 116 -14.55 -6.22 -9.44
N PRO A 117 -15.62 -6.26 -10.28
CA PRO A 117 -15.50 -5.91 -11.70
C PRO A 117 -14.98 -4.49 -11.93
N ALA A 118 -15.48 -3.50 -11.19
CA ALA A 118 -15.04 -2.11 -11.32
C ALA A 118 -13.58 -1.93 -10.89
N ILE A 119 -13.15 -2.61 -9.82
CA ILE A 119 -11.74 -2.58 -9.37
C ILE A 119 -10.85 -3.25 -10.42
N LYS A 120 -11.31 -4.34 -11.04
CA LYS A 120 -10.57 -5.01 -12.12
C LYS A 120 -10.41 -4.12 -13.35
N ASP A 121 -11.40 -3.30 -13.67
CA ASP A 121 -11.29 -2.32 -14.76
C ASP A 121 -10.29 -1.21 -14.42
N ALA A 122 -10.28 -0.74 -13.16
CA ALA A 122 -9.27 0.19 -12.68
C ALA A 122 -7.86 -0.41 -12.75
N GLN A 123 -7.67 -1.67 -12.35
CA GLN A 123 -6.40 -2.40 -12.47
C GLN A 123 -5.91 -2.49 -13.92
N GLN A 124 -6.81 -2.75 -14.87
CA GLN A 124 -6.47 -2.79 -16.29
C GLN A 124 -6.07 -1.41 -16.81
N ALA A 125 -6.78 -0.35 -16.41
CA ALA A 125 -6.46 1.02 -16.79
C ALA A 125 -5.10 1.48 -16.21
N VAL A 126 -4.76 1.04 -14.98
CA VAL A 126 -3.43 1.26 -14.42
C VAL A 126 -2.35 0.60 -15.28
N ALA A 127 -2.58 -0.63 -15.76
CA ALA A 127 -1.61 -1.31 -16.61
C ALA A 127 -1.39 -0.64 -17.97
N SER A 128 -2.37 0.12 -18.48
CA SER A 128 -2.29 0.80 -19.78
C SER A 128 -1.73 2.22 -19.71
N GLY A 129 -1.86 2.91 -18.56
CA GLY A 129 -1.50 4.33 -18.46
C GLY A 129 -1.17 4.86 -17.07
N GLY A 130 -1.02 3.99 -16.06
CA GLY A 130 -0.72 4.40 -14.68
C GLY A 130 -1.92 5.06 -13.98
N ILE A 131 -1.67 5.63 -12.79
CA ILE A 131 -2.72 6.27 -11.97
C ILE A 131 -2.85 7.79 -12.18
N GLY A 132 -2.13 8.37 -13.13
CA GLY A 132 -2.11 9.82 -13.37
C GLY A 132 -3.47 10.41 -13.77
N TYR A 133 -3.64 11.73 -13.56
CA TYR A 133 -4.86 12.45 -13.95
C TYR A 133 -5.07 12.50 -15.46
N GLU A 134 -3.99 12.35 -16.22
CA GLU A 134 -3.97 12.22 -17.67
C GLU A 134 -4.56 10.89 -18.17
N ASN A 135 -4.58 9.84 -17.34
CA ASN A 135 -5.19 8.57 -17.68
C ASN A 135 -6.70 8.60 -17.41
N THR A 136 -7.46 9.09 -18.39
CA THR A 136 -8.92 9.25 -18.26
C THR A 136 -9.66 7.93 -18.07
N ASP A 137 -9.11 6.81 -18.54
CA ASP A 137 -9.74 5.50 -18.35
C ASP A 137 -9.61 5.05 -16.90
N PHE A 138 -8.47 5.31 -16.26
CA PHE A 138 -8.32 5.08 -14.83
C PHE A 138 -9.23 6.00 -14.01
N GLN A 139 -9.31 7.29 -14.36
CA GLN A 139 -10.22 8.23 -13.65
C GLN A 139 -11.69 7.82 -13.77
N ARG A 140 -12.11 7.31 -14.94
CA ARG A 140 -13.47 6.76 -15.12
C ARG A 140 -13.67 5.53 -14.23
N ALA A 141 -12.76 4.57 -14.29
CA ALA A 141 -12.86 3.33 -13.53
C ALA A 141 -12.89 3.57 -12.01
N VAL A 142 -12.11 4.51 -11.48
CA VAL A 142 -12.19 4.90 -10.06
C VAL A 142 -13.56 5.48 -9.72
N GLY A 143 -14.18 6.26 -10.62
CA GLY A 143 -15.56 6.72 -10.47
C GLY A 143 -16.57 5.59 -10.44
N ASP A 144 -16.40 4.58 -11.30
CA ASP A 144 -17.24 3.38 -11.33
C ASP A 144 -17.10 2.55 -10.05
N VAL A 145 -15.88 2.44 -9.50
CA VAL A 145 -15.62 1.80 -8.20
C VAL A 145 -16.35 2.53 -7.07
N ALA A 146 -16.27 3.88 -7.03
CA ALA A 146 -16.98 4.67 -6.04
C ALA A 146 -18.50 4.43 -6.10
N GLY A 147 -19.07 4.42 -7.31
CA GLY A 147 -20.49 4.12 -7.51
C GLY A 147 -20.88 2.70 -7.09
N ALA A 148 -20.04 1.70 -7.38
CA ALA A 148 -20.27 0.32 -6.95
C ALA A 148 -20.23 0.16 -5.43
N CYS A 149 -19.28 0.83 -4.77
CA CYS A 149 -19.20 0.82 -3.31
C CYS A 149 -20.36 1.53 -2.63
N ASP A 150 -20.78 2.69 -3.15
CA ASP A 150 -21.96 3.40 -2.65
C ASP A 150 -23.22 2.52 -2.79
N ALA A 151 -23.38 1.82 -3.92
CA ALA A 151 -24.46 0.87 -4.14
C ALA A 151 -24.42 -0.33 -3.17
N ALA A 152 -23.23 -0.76 -2.77
CA ALA A 152 -23.01 -1.78 -1.74
C ALA A 152 -23.20 -1.24 -0.30
N GLY A 153 -23.53 0.05 -0.13
CA GLY A 153 -23.70 0.68 1.18
C GLY A 153 -22.39 1.00 1.91
N SER A 154 -21.26 0.96 1.21
CA SER A 154 -19.94 1.30 1.72
C SER A 154 -19.52 2.67 1.21
N LEU A 155 -19.23 3.59 2.12
CA LEU A 155 -18.75 4.92 1.75
C LEU A 155 -17.27 4.81 1.37
N VAL A 156 -16.96 5.00 0.08
CA VAL A 156 -15.57 5.23 -0.33
C VAL A 156 -15.26 6.70 -0.13
N SER A 157 -14.36 7.00 0.80
CA SER A 157 -13.87 8.37 0.94
C SER A 157 -12.84 8.67 -0.16
N VAL A 158 -13.31 8.74 -1.42
CA VAL A 158 -12.50 9.23 -2.55
C VAL A 158 -12.29 10.76 -2.44
N SER A 159 -12.86 11.40 -1.42
CA SER A 159 -12.99 12.87 -1.34
C SER A 159 -12.55 13.48 -0.02
N ALA A 160 -11.76 12.77 0.81
CA ALA A 160 -11.23 13.33 2.04
C ALA A 160 -10.59 14.71 1.76
N LEU A 161 -11.18 15.75 2.36
CA LEU A 161 -10.78 17.14 2.12
C LEU A 161 -9.28 17.32 2.42
N PRO A 162 -8.55 18.15 1.64
CA PRO A 162 -7.13 18.36 1.83
C PRO A 162 -6.80 18.72 3.29
N GLY A 163 -5.90 17.94 3.91
CA GLY A 163 -5.40 18.19 5.26
C GLY A 163 -6.10 17.42 6.41
N GLN A 164 -7.12 16.60 6.15
CA GLN A 164 -7.76 15.81 7.23
C GLN A 164 -7.28 14.36 7.37
N GLY A 165 -6.51 13.83 6.41
CA GLY A 165 -6.18 12.41 6.39
C GLY A 165 -7.41 11.57 6.01
N GLY A 166 -7.20 10.54 5.18
CA GLY A 166 -8.27 9.60 4.80
C GLY A 166 -8.75 8.76 5.98
#